data_AF-X0SMK4-F1
#
_entry.id   AF-X0SMK4-F1
#
_cell.length_a   1.000
_cell.length_b   1.000
_cell.length_c   1.000
_cell.angle_alpha   90.00
_cell.angle_beta   90.00
_cell.angle_gamma   90.00
#
_symmetry.space_group_name_H-M   'P 1'
#
loop_
_entity.id
_entity.type
_entity.pdbx_description
1 polymer ?
#
loop_
_entity_poly.entity_id
_entity_poly.type
_entity_poly.pdbx_seq_one_letter_code
_entity_poly.pdbx_strand_id
1 'polypeptide(L)'
;RPEFALLFDSALCRDPLNYVMNMFLASAINSRFMLPQISVLSKADILGDELEEIEGWAEDPLNLKEAIDSRLSGMNRLMSQDMMDVIDRLGVEYDPIPFSTRTNLGFSRLYSTVTQVFMGGEPFTT
;
A
#
# COMPACT_ATOMS: atom_id res chain seq x y z
N ARG A 1 14.27 1.89 18.28
CA ARG A 1 13.62 0.64 17.84
C ARG A 1 13.62 0.67 16.32
N PRO A 2 13.90 -0.42 15.59
CA PRO A 2 13.81 -0.39 14.13
C PRO A 2 12.35 -0.21 13.71
N GLU A 3 12.12 0.73 12.82
CA GLU A 3 10.81 1.10 12.26
C GLU A 3 10.97 1.07 10.73
N PHE A 4 9.99 0.49 10.03
CA PHE A 4 10.06 0.32 8.59
C PHE A 4 8.94 1.11 7.91
N ALA A 5 9.33 2.05 7.04
CA ALA A 5 8.45 2.64 6.05
C ALA A 5 8.77 2.01 4.70
N LEU A 6 7.78 1.42 4.05
CA LEU A 6 7.91 0.91 2.69
C LEU A 6 7.32 1.92 1.72
N LEU A 7 8.10 2.22 0.68
CA LEU A 7 7.75 3.20 -0.32
C LEU A 7 7.45 2.49 -1.64
N PHE A 8 6.23 2.65 -2.13
CA PHE A 8 5.84 2.20 -3.46
C PHE A 8 5.85 3.39 -4.41
N ASP A 9 6.39 3.22 -5.61
CA ASP A 9 6.35 4.25 -6.64
C ASP A 9 4.98 4.23 -7.32
N SER A 10 4.21 5.32 -7.21
CA SER A 10 2.86 5.41 -7.77
C SER A 10 2.83 5.17 -9.28
N ALA A 11 3.88 5.54 -10.01
CA ALA A 11 3.93 5.37 -11.46
C ALA A 11 3.91 3.89 -11.87
N LEU A 12 4.46 3.01 -11.02
CA LEU A 12 4.43 1.56 -11.24
C LEU A 12 3.10 0.96 -10.78
N CYS A 13 2.54 1.48 -9.69
CA CYS A 13 1.35 0.94 -9.04
C CYS A 13 0.04 1.21 -9.80
N ARG A 14 0.05 1.92 -10.93
CA ARG A 14 -1.09 2.02 -11.86
C ARG A 14 -1.47 0.68 -12.49
N ASP A 15 -0.46 -0.19 -12.62
CA ASP A 15 -0.65 -1.56 -13.06
C ASP A 15 -1.02 -2.45 -11.85
N PRO A 16 -2.15 -3.17 -11.88
CA PRO A 16 -2.62 -3.93 -10.72
C PRO A 16 -1.67 -5.06 -10.32
N LEU A 17 -0.90 -5.64 -11.27
CA LEU A 17 0.13 -6.62 -10.95
C LEU A 17 1.25 -5.98 -10.12
N ASN A 18 1.74 -4.81 -10.53
CA ASN A 18 2.74 -4.07 -9.76
C ASN A 18 2.24 -3.64 -8.37
N TYR A 19 0.98 -3.24 -8.26
CA TYR A 19 0.36 -2.93 -6.96
C TYR A 19 0.43 -4.14 -6.02
N VAL A 20 -0.09 -5.29 -6.47
CA VAL A 20 -0.15 -6.53 -5.68
C VAL A 20 1.25 -7.06 -5.36
N MET A 21 2.19 -7.00 -6.30
CA MET A 21 3.58 -7.42 -6.06
C MET A 21 4.26 -6.59 -4.96
N ASN A 22 4.02 -5.27 -4.94
CA ASN A 22 4.54 -4.41 -3.88
C ASN A 22 3.90 -4.74 -2.53
N MET A 23 2.58 -4.98 -2.48
CA MET A 23 1.91 -5.45 -1.26
C MET A 23 2.44 -6.81 -0.79
N PHE A 24 2.71 -7.73 -1.71
CA PHE A 24 3.26 -9.04 -1.39
C PHE A 24 4.65 -8.93 -0.78
N LEU A 25 5.52 -8.11 -1.37
CA LEU A 25 6.85 -7.83 -0.82
C LEU A 25 6.75 -7.19 0.57
N ALA A 26 5.83 -6.24 0.73
CA ALA A 26 5.56 -5.59 2.00
C ALA A 26 5.09 -6.58 3.07
N SER A 27 4.25 -7.55 2.68
CA SER A 27 3.76 -8.61 3.55
C SER A 27 4.87 -9.59 3.93
N ALA A 28 5.76 -9.93 2.99
CA ALA A 28 6.91 -10.78 3.26
C ALA A 28 7.88 -10.13 4.26
N ILE A 29 8.12 -8.83 4.13
CA ILE A 29 8.95 -8.05 5.07
C ILE A 29 8.28 -8.01 6.44
N ASN A 30 6.99 -7.68 6.49
CA ASN A 30 6.22 -7.65 7.74
C ASN A 30 6.26 -9.01 8.45
N SER A 31 6.00 -10.11 7.73
CA SER A 31 6.05 -11.48 8.24
C SER A 31 7.43 -11.85 8.79
N ARG A 32 8.51 -11.39 8.15
CA ARG A 32 9.89 -11.70 8.55
C ARG A 32 10.30 -11.02 9.85
N PHE A 33 9.87 -9.77 10.05
CA PHE A 33 10.33 -8.93 11.16
C PHE A 33 9.31 -8.81 12.29
N MET A 34 8.01 -9.00 12.01
CA MET A 34 6.90 -8.83 12.95
C MET A 34 6.96 -7.47 13.69
N LEU A 35 7.32 -6.43 12.94
CA LEU A 35 7.39 -5.05 13.43
C LEU A 35 6.28 -4.21 12.80
N PRO A 36 5.84 -3.14 13.48
CA PRO A 36 4.92 -2.20 12.86
C PRO A 36 5.54 -1.61 11.60
N GLN A 37 4.75 -1.57 10.53
CA GLN A 37 5.17 -1.16 9.20
C GLN A 37 4.12 -0.22 8.64
N ILE A 38 4.57 0.86 8.00
CA ILE A 38 3.69 1.77 7.25
C ILE A 38 4.06 1.68 5.78
N SER A 39 3.06 1.37 4.96
CA SER A 39 3.17 1.40 3.51
C SER A 39 2.79 2.79 2.99
N VAL A 40 3.55 3.30 2.02
CA VAL A 40 3.37 4.65 1.47
C VAL A 40 3.43 4.60 -0.04
N LEU A 41 2.41 5.15 -0.71
CA LEU A 41 2.37 5.32 -2.16
C LEU A 41 2.95 6.70 -2.52
N SER A 42 4.23 6.73 -2.88
CA SER A 42 4.97 7.95 -3.19
C SER A 42 4.62 8.54 -4.55
N LYS A 43 4.81 9.86 -4.69
CA LYS A 43 4.51 10.62 -5.93
C LYS A 43 3.05 10.49 -6.34
N ALA A 44 2.14 10.38 -5.37
CA ALA A 44 0.71 10.21 -5.64
C ALA A 44 0.12 11.37 -6.45
N ASP A 45 0.75 12.54 -6.47
CA ASP A 45 0.38 13.68 -7.33
C ASP A 45 0.41 13.36 -8.83
N ILE A 46 1.19 12.35 -9.25
CA ILE A 46 1.32 11.96 -10.66
C ILE A 46 0.12 11.15 -11.13
N LEU A 47 -0.65 10.54 -10.24
CA LEU A 47 -1.79 9.67 -10.58
C LEU A 47 -3.00 10.46 -11.11
N GLY A 48 -3.19 11.70 -10.66
CA GLY A 48 -4.38 12.48 -11.03
C GLY A 48 -5.65 11.70 -10.67
N ASP A 49 -6.52 11.51 -11.65
CA ASP A 49 -7.80 10.80 -11.48
C ASP A 49 -7.63 9.29 -11.22
N GLU A 50 -6.48 8.69 -11.57
CA GLU A 50 -6.18 7.27 -11.28
C GLU A 50 -5.98 7.01 -9.78
N LEU A 51 -5.80 8.06 -8.97
CA LEU A 51 -5.60 7.91 -7.53
C LEU A 51 -6.84 7.32 -6.84
N GLU A 52 -8.05 7.74 -7.25
CA GLU A 52 -9.30 7.25 -6.68
C GLU A 52 -9.49 5.75 -6.92
N GLU A 53 -9.09 5.26 -8.09
CA GLU A 53 -9.11 3.82 -8.38
C GLU A 53 -8.14 3.05 -7.47
N ILE A 54 -6.91 3.55 -7.31
CA ILE A 54 -5.89 2.90 -6.49
C ILE A 54 -6.26 2.93 -5.00
N GLU A 55 -6.82 4.04 -4.50
CA GLU A 55 -7.38 4.08 -3.15
C GLU A 55 -8.57 3.12 -3.02
N GLY A 56 -9.40 2.99 -4.05
CA GLY A 56 -10.48 2.00 -4.10
C GLY A 56 -10.01 0.55 -4.00
N TRP A 57 -8.80 0.23 -4.48
CA TRP A 57 -8.18 -1.10 -4.29
C TRP A 57 -7.73 -1.37 -2.86
N ALA A 58 -7.38 -0.32 -2.11
CA ALA A 58 -7.03 -0.40 -0.71
C ALA A 58 -8.25 -0.58 0.19
N GLU A 59 -9.33 0.15 -0.12
CA GLU A 59 -10.58 0.14 0.63
C GLU A 59 -11.36 -1.17 0.47
N ASP A 60 -11.41 -1.72 -0.74
CA ASP A 60 -12.09 -2.98 -1.03
C ASP A 60 -11.23 -3.87 -1.95
N PRO A 61 -10.66 -4.97 -1.42
CA PRO A 61 -9.90 -5.94 -2.22
C PRO A 61 -10.68 -6.54 -3.39
N LEU A 62 -12.02 -6.48 -3.38
CA LEU A 62 -12.84 -6.89 -4.53
C LEU A 62 -12.58 -5.99 -5.75
N ASN A 63 -12.42 -4.67 -5.56
CA ASN A 63 -12.09 -3.73 -6.63
C ASN A 63 -10.74 -4.08 -7.26
N LEU A 64 -9.75 -4.44 -6.43
CA LEU A 64 -8.44 -4.88 -6.91
C LEU A 64 -8.55 -6.19 -7.71
N LYS A 65 -9.37 -7.14 -7.23
CA LYS A 65 -9.62 -8.40 -7.93
C LYS A 65 -10.27 -8.17 -9.29
N GLU A 66 -11.25 -7.28 -9.38
CA GLU A 66 -11.89 -6.90 -10.65
C GLU A 66 -10.90 -6.22 -11.61
N ALA A 67 -10.03 -5.35 -11.10
CA ALA A 67 -8.96 -4.74 -11.91
C ALA A 67 -7.97 -5.78 -12.45
N ILE A 68 -7.60 -6.78 -11.64
CA ILE A 68 -6.76 -7.92 -12.06
C ILE A 68 -7.45 -8.74 -13.14
N ASP A 69 -8.72 -9.12 -12.92
CA ASP A 69 -9.47 -9.97 -13.84
C ASP A 69 -9.75 -9.28 -15.19
N SER A 70 -9.91 -7.95 -15.18
CA SER A 70 -10.18 -7.16 -16.39
C SER A 70 -8.94 -6.73 -17.16
N ARG A 71 -7.83 -6.40 -16.48
CA ARG A 71 -6.61 -5.83 -17.11
C ARG A 71 -5.53 -6.88 -17.38
N LEU A 72 -5.49 -7.98 -16.62
CA LEU A 72 -4.44 -8.98 -16.72
C LEU A 72 -4.95 -10.27 -17.36
N SER A 73 -4.03 -11.03 -17.95
CA SER A 73 -4.35 -12.33 -18.57
C SER A 73 -3.24 -13.35 -18.35
N GLY A 74 -3.56 -14.61 -18.63
CA GLY A 74 -2.62 -15.73 -18.52
C GLY A 74 -1.98 -15.82 -17.14
N MET A 75 -0.65 -15.95 -17.12
CA MET A 75 0.13 -16.14 -15.89
C MET A 75 0.07 -14.93 -14.95
N ASN A 76 0.09 -13.70 -15.48
CA ASN A 76 0.10 -12.50 -14.66
C ASN A 76 -1.16 -12.39 -13.79
N ARG A 77 -2.31 -12.76 -14.35
CA ARG A 77 -3.59 -12.78 -13.62
C ARG A 77 -3.57 -13.82 -12.50
N LEU A 78 -3.17 -15.06 -12.83
CA LEU A 78 -3.09 -16.15 -11.85
C LEU A 78 -2.12 -15.82 -10.71
N MET A 79 -0.92 -15.34 -11.04
CA MET A 79 0.07 -14.94 -10.03
C MET A 79 -0.43 -13.81 -9.13
N SER A 80 -1.15 -12.84 -9.69
CA SER A 80 -1.72 -11.74 -8.89
C SER A 80 -2.78 -12.25 -7.91
N GLN A 81 -3.63 -13.18 -8.35
CA GLN A 81 -4.64 -13.83 -7.49
C GLN A 81 -3.97 -14.65 -6.38
N ASP A 82 -2.96 -15.46 -6.71
CA ASP A 82 -2.21 -16.23 -5.73
C ASP A 82 -1.52 -15.32 -4.70
N MET A 83 -0.96 -14.19 -5.13
CA MET A 83 -0.35 -13.21 -4.23
C MET A 83 -1.38 -12.56 -3.32
N MET A 84 -2.57 -12.21 -3.82
CA MET A 84 -3.66 -11.70 -2.99
C MET A 84 -4.05 -12.71 -1.91
N ASP A 85 -4.24 -13.98 -2.27
CA ASP A 85 -4.59 -15.04 -1.31
C ASP A 85 -3.52 -15.20 -0.22
N VAL A 86 -2.23 -15.04 -0.55
CA VAL A 86 -1.16 -15.07 0.44
C VAL A 86 -1.19 -13.84 1.34
N ILE A 87 -1.38 -12.64 0.79
CA ILE A 87 -1.44 -11.40 1.59
C ILE A 87 -2.62 -11.47 2.58
N ASP A 88 -3.79 -11.91 2.14
CA ASP A 88 -4.98 -12.08 2.99
C ASP A 88 -4.71 -13.05 4.16
N ARG A 89 -4.08 -14.19 3.86
CA ARG A 89 -3.68 -15.17 4.89
C ARG A 89 -2.64 -14.63 5.88
N LEU A 90 -1.82 -13.66 5.47
CA LEU A 90 -0.86 -12.99 6.35
C LEU A 90 -1.52 -11.88 7.20
N GLY A 91 -2.76 -11.50 6.90
CA GLY A 91 -3.51 -10.46 7.62
C GLY A 91 -2.91 -9.06 7.47
N VAL A 92 -2.24 -8.79 6.35
CA VAL A 92 -1.65 -7.48 6.06
C VAL A 92 -2.66 -6.61 5.32
N GLU A 93 -2.84 -5.38 5.78
CA GLU A 93 -3.77 -4.42 5.17
C GLU A 93 -3.24 -3.90 3.82
N TYR A 94 -4.14 -3.71 2.86
CA TYR A 94 -3.86 -3.24 1.50
C TYR A 94 -3.82 -1.70 1.38
N ASP A 95 -3.44 -0.97 2.43
CA ASP A 95 -3.64 0.48 2.51
C ASP A 95 -2.33 1.27 2.53
N PRO A 96 -1.64 1.43 1.38
CA PRO A 96 -0.52 2.36 1.29
C PRO A 96 -1.02 3.80 1.30
N ILE A 97 -0.55 4.60 2.25
CA ILE A 97 -0.92 6.01 2.37
C ILE A 97 -0.45 6.78 1.12
N PRO A 98 -1.34 7.41 0.35
CA PRO A 98 -0.94 8.27 -0.77
C PRO A 98 -0.17 9.48 -0.27
N PHE A 99 1.00 9.72 -0.84
CA PHE A 99 1.92 10.74 -0.38
C PHE A 99 2.63 11.45 -1.54
N SER A 100 2.73 12.77 -1.44
CA SER A 100 3.54 13.58 -2.36
C SER A 100 4.29 14.67 -1.63
N THR A 101 5.61 14.66 -1.78
CA THR A 101 6.49 15.75 -1.33
C THR A 101 6.30 17.04 -2.13
N ARG A 102 5.74 16.96 -3.35
CA ARG A 102 5.56 18.13 -4.23
C ARG A 102 4.32 18.93 -3.88
N THR A 103 3.22 18.24 -3.59
CA THR A 103 1.92 18.87 -3.31
C THR A 103 1.56 18.90 -1.82
N ASN A 104 2.43 18.35 -0.97
CA ASN A 104 2.20 18.15 0.46
C ASN A 104 1.00 17.20 0.77
N LEU A 105 0.61 16.39 -0.21
CA LEU A 105 -0.43 15.38 -0.06
C LEU A 105 0.01 14.29 0.93
N GLY A 106 -0.90 13.88 1.81
CA GLY A 106 -0.70 12.73 2.70
C GLY A 106 0.15 12.98 3.93
N PHE A 107 0.79 14.15 4.09
CA PHE A 107 1.65 14.43 5.25
C PHE A 107 0.92 14.34 6.58
N SER A 108 -0.29 14.91 6.68
CA SER A 108 -1.07 14.85 7.91
C SER A 108 -1.47 13.41 8.25
N ARG A 109 -1.90 12.62 7.24
CA ARG A 109 -2.29 11.22 7.41
C ARG A 109 -1.08 10.38 7.83
N LEU A 110 0.05 10.53 7.14
CA LEU A 110 1.30 9.85 7.48
C LEU A 110 1.77 10.19 8.90
N TYR A 111 1.75 11.47 9.28
CA TYR A 111 2.11 11.90 10.62
C TYR A 111 1.22 11.25 11.68
N SER A 112 -0.10 11.30 11.52
CA SER A 112 -1.03 10.65 12.47
C SER A 112 -0.80 9.15 12.56
N THR A 113 -0.59 8.47 11.43
CA THR A 113 -0.35 7.02 11.42
C THR A 113 0.96 6.68 12.12
N VAL A 114 2.04 7.42 11.86
CA VAL A 114 3.33 7.23 12.55
C VAL A 114 3.15 7.40 14.07
N THR A 115 2.48 8.47 14.51
CA THR A 115 2.21 8.71 15.93
C THR A 115 1.39 7.59 16.55
N GLN A 116 0.33 7.12 15.88
CA GLN A 116 -0.51 6.03 16.39
C GLN A 116 0.27 4.71 16.49
N VAL A 117 0.96 4.34 15.41
CA VAL A 117 1.62 3.04 15.26
C VAL A 117 2.86 2.92 16.14
N PHE A 118 3.69 3.96 16.22
CA PHE A 118 4.99 3.88 16.88
C PHE A 118 5.03 4.53 18.27
N MET A 119 4.14 5.50 18.54
CA MET A 119 4.11 6.24 19.81
C MET A 119 2.92 5.88 20.69
N GLY A 120 2.10 4.90 20.30
CA GLY A 120 0.89 4.54 21.02
C GLY A 120 -0.17 5.64 21.03
N GLY A 121 -0.08 6.61 20.10
CA GLY A 121 -1.02 7.71 19.96
C GLY A 121 -0.69 8.97 20.77
N GLU A 122 0.44 9.03 21.49
CA GLU A 122 0.84 10.28 22.16
C GLU A 122 1.50 11.26 21.18
N PRO A 123 0.96 12.49 21.02
CA PRO A 123 1.54 13.49 20.13
C PRO A 123 2.89 13.97 20.67
N PHE A 124 3.76 14.45 19.76
CA PHE A 124 4.98 15.18 20.14
C PHE A 124 4.58 16.45 20.90
N THR A 125 4.50 16.39 22.22
CA THR A 125 4.53 17.59 23.06
C THR A 125 5.99 18.02 23.18
N THR A 126 6.31 19.15 22.56
CA THR A 126 7.54 19.91 22.87
C THR A 126 7.38 20.56 24.24
#